data_AF-A0A2B8BDS4-F1
#
_entry.id   AF-A0A2B8BDS4-F1
#
_cell.length_a   1.000
_cell.length_b   1.000
_cell.length_c   1.000
_cell.angle_alpha   90.00
_cell.angle_beta   90.00
_cell.angle_gamma   90.00
#
_symmetry.space_group_name_H-M   'P 1'
#
loop_
_entity.id
_entity.type
_entity.pdbx_description
1 polymer ?
#
loop_
_entity_poly.entity_id
_entity_poly.type
_entity_poly.pdbx_seq_one_letter_code
_entity_poly.pdbx_strand_id
1 'polypeptide(L)'
;TLKTGGAAITLGNAGNDVTTLDLRSRNAADTADEAGALSYTDATALDLAALRTTSTVSITSGGALTQSGALTVGGTSSFTAGANAITLGNAGNALTGAVTLSNSGTNDVSLTNTLATSFSGTVGRNLTVSSGGALSQSGALTVGGTSSFTAGANAITLTNAGNALTGAVTLSNSGTNDVSLTNTLATSLNGTVGRNLTVSSGGALTQSGALTVGGTSSFTAGANAITLGNAGNALTGAVTLSNSGTNDASLTNTLATSLSGTVGRDLTVSSGGTLGFGATTVGRTLTATA
;
A
#
# COMPACT_ATOMS: atom_id res chain seq x y z
N THR A 1 15.02 19.98 20.02
CA THR A 1 16.08 20.90 19.55
C THR A 1 15.60 21.72 18.38
N LEU A 2 15.72 23.04 18.49
CA LEU A 2 15.50 24.00 17.41
C LEU A 2 16.86 24.49 16.88
N LYS A 3 17.08 24.45 15.56
CA LYS A 3 18.23 25.10 14.92
C LYS A 3 17.75 26.13 13.91
N THR A 4 18.30 27.33 14.01
CA THR A 4 18.04 28.46 13.12
C THR A 4 19.11 28.57 12.04
N GLY A 5 18.72 28.96 10.83
CA GLY A 5 19.63 29.13 9.69
C GLY A 5 19.84 27.87 8.84
N GLY A 6 18.93 26.90 8.91
CA GLY A 6 18.93 25.72 8.04
C GLY A 6 20.05 24.71 8.29
N ALA A 7 20.70 24.77 9.45
CA ALA A 7 21.72 23.79 9.82
C ALA A 7 21.09 22.42 10.11
N ALA A 8 21.79 21.34 9.72
CA ALA A 8 21.39 19.98 10.05
C ALA A 8 21.42 19.73 11.57
N ILE A 9 20.53 18.85 12.04
CA ILE A 9 20.53 18.33 13.41
C ILE A 9 20.85 16.84 13.33
N THR A 10 22.01 16.44 13.82
CA THR A 10 22.46 15.04 13.83
C THR A 10 22.73 14.60 15.26
N LEU A 11 21.92 13.66 15.75
CA LEU A 11 21.99 13.02 17.07
C LEU A 11 21.98 11.50 16.86
N GLY A 12 23.00 10.99 16.17
CA GLY A 12 23.05 9.58 15.72
C GLY A 12 23.57 8.57 16.75
N ASN A 13 23.78 8.97 18.00
CA ASN A 13 24.18 8.07 19.08
C ASN A 13 22.94 7.52 19.78
N ALA A 14 22.82 6.20 19.96
CA ALA A 14 21.71 5.59 20.69
C ALA A 14 21.62 6.03 22.17
N GLY A 15 22.69 6.59 22.74
CA GLY A 15 22.65 7.24 24.06
C GLY A 15 21.87 8.56 24.09
N ASN A 16 21.44 9.09 22.94
CA ASN A 16 20.37 10.08 22.90
C ASN A 16 19.07 9.31 23.16
N ASP A 17 18.73 9.11 24.43
CA ASP A 17 17.56 8.33 24.86
C ASP A 17 16.54 9.30 25.45
N VAL A 18 15.50 9.60 24.65
CA VAL A 18 14.42 10.50 25.07
C VAL A 18 13.08 9.83 24.80
N THR A 19 12.12 10.07 25.69
CA THR A 19 10.76 9.56 25.46
C THR A 19 10.04 10.31 24.34
N THR A 20 10.38 11.59 24.13
CA THR A 20 9.69 12.48 23.20
C THR A 20 10.67 13.35 22.43
N LEU A 21 10.55 13.37 21.11
CA LEU A 21 11.44 14.06 20.19
C LEU A 21 10.74 15.20 19.46
N ASP A 22 11.31 16.39 19.57
CA ASP A 22 10.96 17.56 18.77
C ASP A 22 12.22 18.11 18.11
N LEU A 23 12.35 17.92 16.79
CA LEU A 23 13.47 18.46 15.99
C LEU A 23 12.94 19.39 14.90
N ARG A 24 13.50 20.60 14.83
CA ARG A 24 13.10 21.62 13.85
C ARG A 24 14.31 22.32 13.27
N SER A 25 14.45 22.27 11.95
CA SER A 25 15.35 23.12 11.16
C SER A 25 14.55 24.31 10.62
N ARG A 26 14.84 25.50 11.13
CA ARG A 26 14.07 26.72 10.87
C ARG A 26 14.96 27.84 10.33
N ASN A 27 14.36 28.85 9.73
CA ASN A 27 15.08 30.06 9.34
C ASN A 27 15.49 30.89 10.56
N ALA A 28 16.36 31.89 10.36
CA ALA A 28 16.85 32.74 11.45
C ALA A 28 15.72 33.50 12.18
N ALA A 29 14.62 33.79 11.47
CA ALA A 29 13.45 34.47 12.02
C ALA A 29 12.43 33.53 12.70
N ASP A 30 12.68 32.22 12.70
CA ASP A 30 11.76 31.16 13.15
C ASP A 30 10.34 31.23 12.55
N THR A 31 10.22 31.69 11.31
CA THR A 31 8.93 31.79 10.60
C THR A 31 8.71 30.68 9.57
N ALA A 32 9.78 30.04 9.10
CA ALA A 32 9.70 28.99 8.07
C ALA A 32 10.64 27.81 8.38
N ASP A 33 10.30 26.63 7.84
CA ASP A 33 11.17 25.44 7.86
C ASP A 33 12.26 25.58 6.79
N GLU A 34 13.47 25.11 7.10
CA GLU A 34 14.66 25.23 6.26
C GLU A 34 15.33 23.88 5.98
N ALA A 35 16.27 23.87 5.04
CA ALA A 35 16.84 22.64 4.44
C ALA A 35 17.90 21.90 5.30
N GLY A 36 17.84 22.02 6.62
CA GLY A 36 18.67 21.26 7.54
C GLY A 36 18.15 19.83 7.72
N ALA A 37 18.92 18.84 7.30
CA ALA A 37 18.58 17.42 7.50
C ALA A 37 18.46 17.09 9.00
N LEU A 38 17.52 16.22 9.36
CA LEU A 38 17.32 15.75 10.73
C LEU A 38 17.68 14.26 10.81
N SER A 39 18.60 13.91 11.70
CA SER A 39 18.96 12.52 11.97
C SER A 39 19.00 12.26 13.47
N TYR A 40 18.29 11.23 13.92
CA TYR A 40 18.17 10.87 15.33
C TYR A 40 18.21 9.35 15.51
N THR A 41 18.90 8.90 16.56
CA THR A 41 18.93 7.49 16.97
C THR A 41 18.61 7.40 18.45
N ASP A 42 17.62 6.59 18.79
CA ASP A 42 17.16 6.32 20.16
C ASP A 42 17.38 4.85 20.53
N ALA A 43 17.73 4.58 21.79
CA ALA A 43 17.87 3.21 22.29
C ALA A 43 16.53 2.56 22.69
N THR A 44 15.52 3.36 23.04
CA THR A 44 14.26 2.88 23.59
C THR A 44 13.07 3.35 22.75
N ALA A 45 11.87 3.35 23.34
CA ALA A 45 10.66 3.77 22.66
C ALA A 45 10.66 5.29 22.50
N LEU A 46 10.30 5.75 21.31
CA LEU A 46 10.41 7.14 20.92
C LEU A 46 9.07 7.67 20.42
N ASP A 47 8.59 8.76 21.03
CA ASP A 47 7.45 9.50 20.55
C ASP A 47 7.87 10.73 19.75
N LEU A 48 7.43 10.84 18.50
CA LEU A 48 7.69 12.02 17.66
C LEU A 48 6.66 13.12 17.93
N ALA A 49 7.04 14.13 18.69
CA ALA A 49 6.22 15.32 18.93
C ALA A 49 6.27 16.33 17.78
N ALA A 50 7.42 16.46 17.11
CA ALA A 50 7.52 17.20 15.86
C ALA A 50 8.81 16.85 15.12
N LEU A 51 8.71 16.75 13.78
CA LEU A 51 9.87 16.80 12.89
C LEU A 51 9.57 17.82 11.81
N ARG A 52 10.38 18.87 11.72
CA ARG A 52 10.15 19.98 10.78
C ARG A 52 11.41 20.36 10.01
N THR A 53 11.40 20.13 8.71
CA THR A 53 12.50 20.47 7.79
C THR A 53 12.02 20.46 6.34
N THR A 54 12.65 21.23 5.45
CA THR A 54 12.44 21.08 4.00
C THR A 54 13.38 20.03 3.37
N SER A 55 14.29 19.46 4.16
CA SER A 55 15.27 18.44 3.75
C SER A 55 14.88 17.05 4.24
N THR A 56 15.84 16.16 4.41
CA THR A 56 15.63 14.76 4.76
C THR A 56 15.48 14.52 6.26
N VAL A 57 14.79 13.42 6.60
CA VAL A 57 14.64 12.90 7.96
C VAL A 57 15.10 11.44 8.00
N SER A 58 15.89 11.09 9.01
CA SER A 58 16.24 9.70 9.33
C SER A 58 16.12 9.44 10.83
N ILE A 59 15.14 8.62 11.21
CA ILE A 59 14.86 8.24 12.60
C ILE A 59 15.08 6.75 12.77
N THR A 60 15.88 6.39 13.76
CA THR A 60 16.03 5.01 14.23
C THR A 60 15.65 4.95 15.70
N SER A 61 14.69 4.10 16.05
CA SER A 61 14.29 3.84 17.45
C SER A 61 14.59 2.37 17.80
N GLY A 62 15.17 2.14 18.98
CA GLY A 62 15.38 0.79 19.51
C GLY A 62 14.11 0.16 20.10
N GLY A 63 13.07 0.96 20.34
CA GLY A 63 11.75 0.55 20.80
C GLY A 63 10.64 0.88 19.80
N ALA A 64 9.40 0.96 20.29
CA ALA A 64 8.27 1.39 19.47
C ALA A 64 8.43 2.87 19.08
N LEU A 65 8.19 3.16 17.80
CA LEU A 65 8.21 4.52 17.27
C LEU A 65 6.76 5.02 17.13
N THR A 66 6.37 5.98 17.97
CA THR A 66 5.04 6.59 17.96
C THR A 66 5.10 8.05 17.55
N GLN A 67 3.94 8.68 17.51
CA GLN A 67 3.79 10.07 17.12
C GLN A 67 2.69 10.75 17.92
N SER A 68 3.01 11.91 18.51
CA SER A 68 2.06 12.78 19.22
C SER A 68 1.80 14.11 18.50
N GLY A 69 2.67 14.54 17.58
CA GLY A 69 2.45 15.75 16.78
C GLY A 69 2.88 15.57 15.32
N ALA A 70 2.31 16.39 14.43
CA ALA A 70 2.47 16.24 12.98
C ALA A 70 3.93 16.34 12.51
N LEU A 71 4.28 15.57 11.49
CA LEU A 71 5.57 15.64 10.81
C LEU A 71 5.45 16.51 9.56
N THR A 72 6.41 17.39 9.30
CA THR A 72 6.48 18.22 8.09
C THR A 72 7.87 18.09 7.49
N VAL A 73 7.98 17.34 6.39
CA VAL A 73 9.27 16.98 5.79
C VAL A 73 9.20 17.21 4.28
N GLY A 74 10.02 18.15 3.79
CA GLY A 74 10.10 18.47 2.36
C GLY A 74 10.87 17.43 1.54
N GLY A 75 11.85 16.74 2.16
CA GLY A 75 12.67 15.71 1.53
C GLY A 75 12.22 14.28 1.86
N THR A 76 13.11 13.32 1.66
CA THR A 76 12.86 11.91 1.98
C THR A 76 12.81 11.67 3.49
N SER A 77 12.03 10.68 3.90
CA SER A 77 11.89 10.29 5.30
C SER A 77 12.20 8.80 5.47
N SER A 78 13.00 8.44 6.47
CA SER A 78 13.26 7.05 6.86
C SER A 78 12.92 6.85 8.33
N PHE A 79 12.11 5.83 8.62
CA PHE A 79 11.71 5.46 9.96
C PHE A 79 11.98 3.97 10.19
N THR A 80 12.87 3.67 11.14
CA THR A 80 13.26 2.30 11.49
C THR A 80 13.03 2.04 12.98
N ALA A 81 12.38 0.92 13.32
CA ALA A 81 12.06 0.57 14.72
C ALA A 81 12.52 -0.84 15.13
N GLY A 82 13.48 -1.44 14.39
CA GLY A 82 13.94 -2.81 14.66
C GLY A 82 12.80 -3.81 14.66
N ALA A 83 12.63 -4.58 15.73
CA ALA A 83 11.53 -5.55 15.86
C ALA A 83 10.18 -4.93 16.25
N ASN A 84 10.13 -3.62 16.52
CA ASN A 84 8.99 -2.95 17.17
C ASN A 84 8.03 -2.29 16.17
N ALA A 85 6.93 -1.75 16.68
CA ALA A 85 5.92 -1.07 15.87
C ALA A 85 6.38 0.32 15.41
N ILE A 86 5.84 0.77 14.27
CA ILE A 86 5.91 2.16 13.80
C ILE A 86 4.47 2.66 13.67
N THR A 87 4.11 3.72 14.41
CA THR A 87 2.77 4.31 14.39
C THR A 87 2.86 5.80 14.10
N LEU A 88 2.73 6.16 12.81
CA LEU A 88 2.75 7.53 12.31
C LEU A 88 1.35 7.94 11.84
N GLY A 89 0.39 7.86 12.76
CA GLY A 89 -1.04 7.98 12.47
C GLY A 89 -1.61 9.41 12.47
N ASN A 90 -0.79 10.45 12.63
CA ASN A 90 -1.31 11.80 12.71
C ASN A 90 -1.83 12.29 11.35
N ALA A 91 -3.10 12.69 11.30
CA ALA A 91 -3.75 13.18 10.07
C ALA A 91 -3.20 14.52 9.55
N GLY A 92 -2.30 15.19 10.28
CA GLY A 92 -1.60 16.41 9.84
C GLY A 92 -0.22 16.18 9.23
N ASN A 93 0.21 14.92 9.08
CA ASN A 93 1.50 14.61 8.45
C ASN A 93 1.58 15.16 7.02
N ALA A 94 2.67 15.84 6.72
CA ALA A 94 3.00 16.41 5.42
C ALA A 94 4.41 15.96 5.02
N LEU A 95 4.51 14.69 4.62
CA LEU A 95 5.73 14.08 4.09
C LEU A 95 5.68 14.18 2.56
N THR A 96 6.52 15.04 1.98
CA THR A 96 6.50 15.35 0.54
C THR A 96 7.39 14.42 -0.27
N GLY A 97 8.55 14.03 0.27
CA GLY A 97 9.46 13.09 -0.38
C GLY A 97 9.09 11.63 -0.12
N ALA A 98 9.85 10.73 -0.73
CA ALA A 98 9.66 9.29 -0.52
C ALA A 98 9.83 8.89 0.95
N VAL A 99 8.96 8.01 1.43
CA VAL A 99 8.97 7.50 2.81
C VAL A 99 9.43 6.04 2.82
N THR A 100 10.41 5.72 3.67
CA THR A 100 10.82 4.33 3.94
C THR A 100 10.40 3.96 5.35
N LEU A 101 9.65 2.86 5.48
CA LEU A 101 9.21 2.30 6.76
C LEU A 101 9.84 0.93 6.96
N SER A 102 10.54 0.72 8.07
CA SER A 102 11.27 -0.54 8.29
C SER A 102 11.10 -1.07 9.71
N ASN A 103 10.50 -2.27 9.82
CA ASN A 103 10.62 -3.12 10.99
C ASN A 103 10.82 -4.59 10.58
N SER A 104 11.39 -5.40 11.47
CA SER A 104 11.76 -6.80 11.22
C SER A 104 11.08 -7.79 12.15
N GLY A 105 10.17 -7.33 13.03
CA GLY A 105 9.47 -8.15 14.01
C GLY A 105 7.97 -8.29 13.76
N THR A 106 7.27 -9.02 14.62
CA THR A 106 5.83 -9.31 14.50
C THR A 106 4.95 -8.14 14.96
N ASN A 107 5.32 -6.92 14.61
CA ASN A 107 4.66 -5.70 14.99
C ASN A 107 4.19 -4.90 13.78
N ASP A 108 3.14 -4.12 13.97
CA ASP A 108 2.50 -3.38 12.88
C ASP A 108 3.22 -2.08 12.55
N VAL A 109 3.01 -1.65 11.31
CA VAL A 109 3.46 -0.37 10.79
C VAL A 109 2.25 0.38 10.24
N SER A 110 2.05 1.62 10.67
CA SER A 110 1.01 2.49 10.15
C SER A 110 1.56 3.88 9.79
N LEU A 111 1.04 4.42 8.68
CA LEU A 111 1.32 5.77 8.20
C LEU A 111 0.02 6.42 7.73
N THR A 112 -0.27 7.61 8.25
CA THR A 112 -1.22 8.55 7.65
C THR A 112 -0.44 9.76 7.14
N ASN A 113 -0.72 10.20 5.92
CA ASN A 113 -0.11 11.38 5.30
C ASN A 113 -1.17 12.16 4.53
N THR A 114 -1.17 13.49 4.66
CA THR A 114 -2.14 14.37 3.98
C THR A 114 -1.89 14.54 2.50
N LEU A 115 -0.63 14.34 2.08
CA LEU A 115 -0.17 14.55 0.72
C LEU A 115 -0.19 13.24 -0.07
N ALA A 116 0.20 13.33 -1.34
CA ALA A 116 0.58 12.14 -2.11
C ALA A 116 1.73 11.42 -1.40
N THR A 117 1.67 10.10 -1.38
CA THR A 117 2.60 9.27 -0.60
C THR A 117 3.29 8.29 -1.53
N SER A 118 4.59 8.47 -1.74
CA SER A 118 5.45 7.47 -2.38
C SER A 118 6.25 6.76 -1.30
N PHE A 119 6.14 5.44 -1.20
CA PHE A 119 6.77 4.71 -0.09
C PHE A 119 7.35 3.36 -0.45
N SER A 120 8.22 2.86 0.41
CA SER A 120 8.82 1.53 0.36
C SER A 120 9.02 1.02 1.78
N GLY A 121 9.33 -0.27 1.93
CA GLY A 121 9.55 -0.78 3.27
C GLY A 121 9.56 -2.30 3.42
N THR A 122 10.06 -2.71 4.57
CA THR A 122 9.95 -4.08 5.09
C THR A 122 9.15 -4.01 6.38
N VAL A 123 8.08 -4.81 6.47
CA VAL A 123 7.16 -4.85 7.60
C VAL A 123 6.94 -6.30 8.02
N GLY A 124 7.29 -6.65 9.25
CA GLY A 124 7.21 -8.04 9.70
C GLY A 124 5.79 -8.53 10.01
N ARG A 125 4.82 -7.63 10.29
CA ARG A 125 3.39 -7.95 10.45
C ARG A 125 2.50 -7.13 9.52
N ASN A 126 1.54 -6.36 10.02
CA ASN A 126 0.57 -5.66 9.18
C ASN A 126 1.06 -4.27 8.80
N LEU A 127 0.74 -3.85 7.58
CA LEU A 127 0.99 -2.51 7.07
C LEU A 127 -0.34 -1.80 6.77
N THR A 128 -0.52 -0.61 7.34
CA THR A 128 -1.64 0.28 6.99
C THR A 128 -1.11 1.63 6.51
N VAL A 129 -1.47 2.03 5.28
CA VAL A 129 -1.11 3.35 4.74
C VAL A 129 -2.34 4.08 4.25
N SER A 130 -2.54 5.29 4.77
CA SER A 130 -3.59 6.22 4.35
C SER A 130 -2.95 7.49 3.78
N SER A 131 -3.23 7.75 2.51
CA SER A 131 -2.71 8.91 1.76
C SER A 131 -3.84 9.85 1.39
N GLY A 132 -3.67 11.15 1.66
CA GLY A 132 -4.61 12.19 1.21
C GLY A 132 -4.46 12.55 -0.28
N GLY A 133 -3.34 12.16 -0.89
CA GLY A 133 -3.12 12.22 -2.35
C GLY A 133 -2.95 10.84 -2.98
N ALA A 134 -2.43 10.80 -4.21
CA ALA A 134 -2.09 9.54 -4.87
C ALA A 134 -1.09 8.72 -4.04
N LEU A 135 -1.32 7.42 -3.98
CA LEU A 135 -0.46 6.46 -3.30
C LEU A 135 0.41 5.74 -4.34
N SER A 136 1.73 5.81 -4.21
CA SER A 136 2.68 5.17 -5.14
C SER A 136 3.84 4.53 -4.37
N GLN A 137 4.78 3.93 -5.12
CA GLN A 137 5.95 3.27 -4.54
C GLN A 137 7.25 3.97 -4.92
N SER A 138 8.16 4.08 -3.96
CA SER A 138 9.55 4.48 -4.19
C SER A 138 10.50 3.28 -4.28
N GLY A 139 10.00 2.08 -3.97
CA GLY A 139 10.74 0.82 -3.94
C GLY A 139 9.79 -0.35 -3.64
N ALA A 140 10.35 -1.55 -3.48
CA ALA A 140 9.56 -2.75 -3.16
C ALA A 140 8.97 -2.68 -1.74
N LEU A 141 7.85 -3.39 -1.56
CA LEU A 141 7.24 -3.65 -0.26
C LEU A 141 7.40 -5.13 0.10
N THR A 142 7.90 -5.41 1.30
CA THR A 142 7.85 -6.75 1.89
C THR A 142 6.98 -6.69 3.14
N VAL A 143 5.87 -7.41 3.17
CA VAL A 143 4.92 -7.39 4.30
C VAL A 143 4.59 -8.82 4.70
N GLY A 144 4.88 -9.18 5.96
CA GLY A 144 4.64 -10.52 6.50
C GLY A 144 3.17 -10.81 6.83
N GLY A 145 2.37 -9.77 7.12
CA GLY A 145 0.95 -9.84 7.44
C GLY A 145 0.05 -9.18 6.39
N THR A 146 -1.08 -8.62 6.83
CA THR A 146 -2.04 -7.95 5.96
C THR A 146 -1.55 -6.57 5.53
N SER A 147 -1.96 -6.12 4.34
CA SER A 147 -1.67 -4.78 3.83
C SER A 147 -2.96 -4.03 3.52
N SER A 148 -3.12 -2.81 4.04
CA SER A 148 -4.26 -1.94 3.76
C SER A 148 -3.80 -0.61 3.19
N PHE A 149 -4.33 -0.25 2.02
CA PHE A 149 -3.94 0.95 1.29
C PHE A 149 -5.17 1.79 0.93
N THR A 150 -5.22 3.02 1.44
CA THR A 150 -6.31 3.97 1.20
C THR A 150 -5.78 5.26 0.59
N ALA A 151 -6.40 5.74 -0.50
CA ALA A 151 -5.97 6.96 -1.20
C ALA A 151 -7.11 7.98 -1.41
N GLY A 152 -8.24 7.84 -0.70
CA GLY A 152 -9.41 8.70 -0.90
C GLY A 152 -9.89 8.66 -2.35
N ALA A 153 -10.02 9.82 -3.01
CA ALA A 153 -10.41 9.89 -4.42
C ALA A 153 -9.25 9.60 -5.40
N ASN A 154 -8.03 9.37 -4.93
CA ASN A 154 -6.82 9.34 -5.76
C ASN A 154 -6.44 7.93 -6.22
N ALA A 155 -5.43 7.83 -7.08
CA ALA A 155 -4.91 6.57 -7.58
C ALA A 155 -4.10 5.80 -6.52
N ILE A 156 -4.04 4.47 -6.68
CA ILE A 156 -3.12 3.58 -5.97
C ILE A 156 -2.27 2.86 -7.01
N THR A 157 -0.96 3.06 -6.99
CA THR A 157 -0.01 2.44 -7.94
C THR A 157 1.06 1.67 -7.19
N LEU A 158 0.84 0.37 -7.01
CA LEU A 158 1.73 -0.56 -6.30
C LEU A 158 2.31 -1.61 -7.26
N THR A 159 3.00 -1.15 -8.30
CA THR A 159 3.42 -1.97 -9.45
C THR A 159 4.89 -2.42 -9.42
N ASN A 160 5.62 -2.17 -8.34
CA ASN A 160 7.00 -2.62 -8.21
C ASN A 160 7.08 -4.15 -8.29
N ALA A 161 7.91 -4.67 -9.21
CA ALA A 161 8.04 -6.09 -9.47
C ALA A 161 8.64 -6.90 -8.30
N GLY A 162 9.22 -6.24 -7.29
CA GLY A 162 9.76 -6.87 -6.09
C GLY A 162 8.79 -6.93 -4.91
N ASN A 163 7.53 -6.50 -5.06
CA ASN A 163 6.55 -6.56 -3.97
C ASN A 163 6.32 -8.01 -3.50
N ALA A 164 6.39 -8.22 -2.19
CA ALA A 164 6.15 -9.48 -1.50
C ALA A 164 5.16 -9.26 -0.35
N LEU A 165 3.88 -9.21 -0.69
CA LEU A 165 2.77 -9.04 0.25
C LEU A 165 2.20 -10.43 0.56
N THR A 166 2.37 -10.89 1.81
CA THR A 166 2.08 -12.28 2.19
C THR A 166 0.61 -12.47 2.61
N GLY A 167 0.05 -11.53 3.36
CA GLY A 167 -1.32 -11.59 3.85
C GLY A 167 -2.34 -10.98 2.87
N ALA A 168 -3.58 -10.86 3.35
CA ALA A 168 -4.64 -10.19 2.61
C ALA A 168 -4.26 -8.74 2.26
N VAL A 169 -4.58 -8.32 1.04
CA VAL A 169 -4.37 -6.96 0.54
C VAL A 169 -5.73 -6.28 0.36
N THR A 170 -5.91 -5.16 1.03
CA THR A 170 -7.08 -4.28 0.90
C THR A 170 -6.68 -3.02 0.13
N LEU A 171 -7.37 -2.76 -0.99
CA LEU A 171 -7.16 -1.56 -1.80
C LEU A 171 -8.44 -0.71 -1.77
N SER A 172 -8.33 0.56 -1.37
CA SER A 172 -9.49 1.44 -1.25
C SER A 172 -9.26 2.81 -1.87
N ASN A 173 -9.97 3.10 -2.96
CA ASN A 173 -10.20 4.45 -3.43
C ASN A 173 -11.67 4.65 -3.85
N SER A 174 -12.14 5.89 -3.79
CA SER A 174 -13.54 6.25 -4.04
C SER A 174 -13.72 7.20 -5.24
N GLY A 175 -12.64 7.55 -5.93
CA GLY A 175 -12.64 8.49 -7.04
C GLY A 175 -12.49 7.82 -8.40
N THR A 176 -12.51 8.62 -9.46
CA THR A 176 -12.39 8.15 -10.86
C THR A 176 -10.93 7.89 -11.25
N ASN A 177 -10.18 7.23 -10.38
CA ASN A 177 -8.76 6.96 -10.52
C ASN A 177 -8.49 5.46 -10.41
N ASP A 178 -7.45 5.03 -11.12
CA ASP A 178 -7.11 3.61 -11.19
C ASP A 178 -6.36 3.12 -9.97
N VAL A 179 -6.48 1.80 -9.77
CA VAL A 179 -5.76 1.03 -8.78
C VAL A 179 -5.00 -0.07 -9.50
N SER A 180 -3.70 -0.17 -9.23
CA SER A 180 -2.84 -1.20 -9.79
C SER A 180 -1.97 -1.85 -8.71
N LEU A 181 -1.85 -3.18 -8.76
CA LEU A 181 -1.05 -3.98 -7.85
C LEU A 181 -0.27 -5.04 -8.62
N THR A 182 1.05 -5.08 -8.41
CA THR A 182 1.90 -6.22 -8.73
C THR A 182 2.38 -6.84 -7.43
N ASN A 183 2.25 -8.15 -7.29
CA ASN A 183 2.75 -8.92 -6.15
C ASN A 183 3.44 -10.18 -6.67
N THR A 184 4.64 -10.49 -6.17
CA THR A 184 5.41 -11.68 -6.56
C THR A 184 4.85 -12.97 -5.97
N LEU A 185 4.09 -12.84 -4.87
CA LEU A 185 3.49 -13.96 -4.15
C LEU A 185 2.04 -14.19 -4.59
N ALA A 186 1.41 -15.21 -3.99
CA ALA A 186 -0.03 -15.35 -4.02
C ALA A 186 -0.69 -14.09 -3.45
N THR A 187 -1.80 -13.67 -4.05
CA THR A 187 -2.50 -12.45 -3.66
C THR A 187 -3.91 -12.81 -3.19
N SER A 188 -4.25 -12.47 -1.95
CA SER A 188 -5.63 -12.55 -1.46
C SER A 188 -6.20 -11.14 -1.34
N LEU A 189 -7.11 -10.76 -2.23
CA LEU A 189 -7.52 -9.36 -2.42
C LEU A 189 -8.92 -9.07 -1.88
N ASN A 190 -9.14 -7.85 -1.42
CA ASN A 190 -10.46 -7.25 -1.24
C ASN A 190 -10.39 -5.73 -1.45
N GLY A 191 -11.55 -5.07 -1.53
CA GLY A 191 -11.62 -3.61 -1.46
C GLY A 191 -12.57 -2.95 -2.46
N THR A 192 -12.47 -1.63 -2.52
CA THR A 192 -13.34 -0.76 -3.33
C THR A 192 -12.47 0.11 -4.23
N VAL A 193 -12.76 0.09 -5.52
CA VAL A 193 -12.03 0.84 -6.56
C VAL A 193 -13.01 1.64 -7.40
N GLY A 194 -12.86 2.96 -7.43
CA GLY A 194 -13.82 3.83 -8.11
C GLY A 194 -13.71 3.82 -9.65
N ARG A 195 -12.55 3.43 -10.21
CA ARG A 195 -12.35 3.25 -11.66
C ARG A 195 -11.81 1.87 -11.99
N ASN A 196 -10.65 1.75 -12.67
CA ASN A 196 -10.16 0.45 -13.12
C ASN A 196 -9.26 -0.20 -12.05
N LEU A 197 -9.34 -1.52 -11.95
CA LEU A 197 -8.47 -2.34 -11.12
C LEU A 197 -7.60 -3.24 -12.02
N THR A 198 -6.28 -3.19 -11.86
CA THR A 198 -5.34 -4.11 -12.52
C THR A 198 -4.49 -4.82 -11.47
N VAL A 199 -4.50 -6.16 -11.48
CA VAL A 199 -3.76 -6.98 -10.51
C VAL A 199 -2.94 -8.03 -11.23
N SER A 200 -1.65 -8.07 -10.92
CA SER A 200 -0.72 -9.11 -11.35
C SER A 200 -0.21 -9.85 -10.11
N SER A 201 -0.50 -11.15 -10.01
CA SER A 201 -0.02 -12.03 -8.95
C SER A 201 0.98 -13.04 -9.53
N GLY A 202 2.11 -13.21 -8.86
CA GLY A 202 3.08 -14.27 -9.17
C GLY A 202 2.66 -15.64 -8.64
N GLY A 203 1.64 -15.69 -7.77
CA GLY A 203 1.03 -16.92 -7.25
C GLY A 203 -0.46 -17.01 -7.58
N ALA A 204 -1.19 -17.84 -6.83
CA ALA A 204 -2.64 -17.90 -6.94
C ALA A 204 -3.27 -16.57 -6.54
N LEU A 205 -4.25 -16.11 -7.32
CA LEU A 205 -5.02 -14.92 -7.03
C LEU A 205 -6.37 -15.34 -6.42
N THR A 206 -6.63 -14.93 -5.20
CA THR A 206 -7.83 -15.28 -4.41
C THR A 206 -8.46 -14.02 -3.82
N GLN A 207 -9.54 -14.20 -3.05
CA GLN A 207 -10.21 -13.11 -2.35
C GLN A 207 -10.25 -13.35 -0.84
N SER A 208 -10.05 -12.29 -0.08
CA SER A 208 -10.30 -12.24 1.37
C SER A 208 -11.61 -11.54 1.73
N GLY A 209 -12.27 -10.95 0.73
CA GLY A 209 -13.53 -10.21 0.85
C GLY A 209 -14.04 -9.82 -0.53
N ALA A 210 -15.15 -9.08 -0.59
CA ALA A 210 -15.71 -8.62 -1.85
C ALA A 210 -14.80 -7.60 -2.55
N LEU A 211 -14.93 -7.55 -3.88
CA LEU A 211 -14.38 -6.49 -4.73
C LEU A 211 -15.51 -5.65 -5.32
N THR A 212 -15.46 -4.35 -5.10
CA THR A 212 -16.32 -3.38 -5.77
C THR A 212 -15.47 -2.56 -6.73
N VAL A 213 -15.74 -2.62 -8.03
CA VAL A 213 -14.96 -1.91 -9.05
C VAL A 213 -15.89 -1.16 -10.01
N GLY A 214 -15.76 0.16 -10.08
CA GLY A 214 -16.60 1.01 -10.92
C GLY A 214 -16.28 0.94 -12.42
N GLY A 215 -15.03 0.59 -12.77
CA GLY A 215 -14.53 0.46 -14.14
C GLY A 215 -14.16 -0.97 -14.51
N THR A 216 -13.17 -1.13 -15.39
CA THR A 216 -12.69 -2.45 -15.82
C THR A 216 -11.87 -3.14 -14.75
N SER A 217 -11.86 -4.48 -14.76
CA SER A 217 -11.06 -5.29 -13.84
C SER A 217 -10.18 -6.25 -14.63
N SER A 218 -8.87 -6.21 -14.42
CA SER A 218 -7.90 -7.10 -15.08
C SER A 218 -7.10 -7.87 -14.04
N PHE A 219 -7.15 -9.20 -14.14
CA PHE A 219 -6.56 -10.12 -13.18
C PHE A 219 -5.65 -11.12 -13.89
N THR A 220 -4.35 -11.08 -13.57
CA THR A 220 -3.34 -11.99 -14.11
C THR A 220 -2.68 -12.79 -12.99
N ALA A 221 -2.56 -14.11 -13.16
CA ALA A 221 -1.94 -15.01 -12.17
C ALA A 221 -0.83 -15.90 -12.75
N GLY A 222 -0.30 -15.56 -13.94
CA GLY A 222 0.70 -16.40 -14.63
C GLY A 222 0.18 -17.81 -14.82
N ALA A 223 0.93 -18.83 -14.42
CA ALA A 223 0.48 -20.22 -14.50
C ALA A 223 -0.49 -20.67 -13.39
N ASN A 224 -0.81 -19.81 -12.43
CA ASN A 224 -1.56 -20.16 -11.22
C ASN A 224 -3.08 -19.98 -11.38
N ALA A 225 -3.85 -20.42 -10.38
CA ALA A 225 -5.30 -20.27 -10.36
C ALA A 225 -5.76 -18.83 -10.07
N ILE A 226 -6.94 -18.49 -10.58
CA ILE A 226 -7.68 -17.27 -10.22
C ILE A 226 -9.01 -17.68 -9.57
N THR A 227 -9.28 -17.26 -8.34
CA THR A 227 -10.50 -17.60 -7.61
C THR A 227 -11.14 -16.34 -7.04
N LEU A 228 -12.08 -15.76 -7.80
CA LEU A 228 -12.85 -14.58 -7.42
C LEU A 228 -14.31 -14.94 -7.10
N GLY A 229 -14.50 -15.86 -6.15
CA GLY A 229 -15.80 -16.47 -5.83
C GLY A 229 -16.64 -15.77 -4.77
N ASN A 230 -16.26 -14.57 -4.30
CA ASN A 230 -17.05 -13.87 -3.28
C ASN A 230 -18.41 -13.42 -3.85
N ALA A 231 -19.50 -13.82 -3.20
CA ALA A 231 -20.86 -13.53 -3.64
C ALA A 231 -21.24 -12.03 -3.57
N GLY A 232 -20.44 -11.20 -2.90
CA GLY A 232 -20.63 -9.74 -2.83
C GLY A 232 -19.85 -8.94 -3.87
N ASN A 233 -19.15 -9.59 -4.81
CA ASN A 233 -18.41 -8.88 -5.86
C ASN A 233 -19.34 -8.04 -6.74
N ALA A 234 -19.00 -6.77 -6.92
CA ALA A 234 -19.70 -5.81 -7.77
C ALA A 234 -18.71 -5.19 -8.78
N LEU A 235 -18.39 -5.95 -9.83
CA LEU A 235 -17.51 -5.54 -10.92
C LEU A 235 -18.38 -4.98 -12.05
N THR A 236 -18.33 -3.66 -12.24
CA THR A 236 -19.27 -2.94 -13.13
C THR A 236 -18.84 -2.97 -14.59
N GLY A 237 -17.54 -2.83 -14.85
CA GLY A 237 -16.98 -2.84 -16.21
C GLY A 237 -16.60 -4.24 -16.69
N ALA A 238 -15.99 -4.30 -17.88
CA ALA A 238 -15.47 -5.54 -18.42
C ALA A 238 -14.42 -6.16 -17.49
N VAL A 239 -14.46 -7.49 -17.37
CA VAL A 239 -13.55 -8.29 -16.57
C VAL A 239 -12.64 -9.08 -17.51
N THR A 240 -11.34 -9.07 -17.22
CA THR A 240 -10.34 -9.91 -17.90
C THR A 240 -9.71 -10.85 -16.87
N LEU A 241 -9.78 -12.16 -17.14
CA LEU A 241 -9.07 -13.18 -16.36
C LEU A 241 -7.99 -13.80 -17.24
N SER A 242 -6.75 -13.80 -16.77
CA SER A 242 -5.61 -14.33 -17.50
C SER A 242 -4.75 -15.24 -16.64
N ASN A 243 -4.81 -16.54 -16.92
CA ASN A 243 -3.83 -17.49 -16.43
C ASN A 243 -3.42 -18.49 -17.53
N SER A 244 -2.11 -18.71 -17.67
CA SER A 244 -1.47 -19.56 -18.66
C SER A 244 -0.86 -20.79 -17.98
N GLY A 245 -1.66 -21.80 -17.70
CA GLY A 245 -1.20 -23.04 -17.05
C GLY A 245 -2.35 -24.04 -16.86
N THR A 246 -2.10 -25.19 -16.26
CA THR A 246 -3.13 -26.22 -16.02
C THR A 246 -3.98 -25.91 -14.77
N ASN A 247 -4.36 -24.65 -14.58
CA ASN A 247 -5.09 -24.16 -13.41
C ASN A 247 -6.37 -23.44 -13.80
N ASP A 248 -7.35 -23.49 -12.91
CA ASP A 248 -8.69 -22.94 -13.15
C ASP A 248 -8.78 -21.44 -12.91
N ALA A 249 -9.80 -20.85 -13.50
CA ALA A 249 -10.27 -19.53 -13.14
C ALA A 249 -11.75 -19.58 -12.73
N SER A 250 -12.12 -18.84 -11.69
CA SER A 250 -13.52 -18.68 -11.29
C SER A 250 -13.87 -17.24 -10.96
N LEU A 251 -15.09 -16.84 -11.32
CA LEU A 251 -15.65 -15.53 -11.00
C LEU A 251 -17.11 -15.66 -10.56
N THR A 252 -17.44 -15.04 -9.44
CA THR A 252 -18.80 -14.72 -9.04
C THR A 252 -18.94 -13.20 -9.04
N ASN A 253 -19.99 -12.68 -9.67
CA ASN A 253 -20.26 -11.25 -9.75
C ASN A 253 -21.77 -11.01 -9.62
N THR A 254 -22.19 -10.06 -8.79
CA THR A 254 -23.62 -9.75 -8.58
C THR A 254 -24.23 -8.96 -9.73
N LEU A 255 -23.40 -8.42 -10.62
CA LEU A 255 -23.80 -7.57 -11.73
C LEU A 255 -23.74 -8.34 -13.07
N ALA A 256 -24.22 -7.70 -14.13
CA ALA A 256 -23.94 -8.14 -15.49
C ALA A 256 -22.43 -8.23 -15.72
N THR A 257 -21.99 -9.30 -16.37
CA THR A 257 -20.57 -9.61 -16.53
C THR A 257 -20.23 -9.69 -18.01
N SER A 258 -19.30 -8.85 -18.47
CA SER A 258 -18.65 -9.01 -19.77
C SER A 258 -17.23 -9.52 -19.54
N LEU A 259 -16.98 -10.78 -19.91
CA LEU A 259 -15.73 -11.48 -19.61
C LEU A 259 -14.86 -11.62 -20.86
N SER A 260 -13.55 -11.48 -20.69
CA SER A 260 -12.54 -11.79 -21.70
C SER A 260 -11.32 -12.45 -21.06
N GLY A 261 -10.42 -12.98 -21.89
CA GLY A 261 -9.09 -13.42 -21.47
C GLY A 261 -8.76 -14.85 -21.84
N THR A 262 -7.80 -15.43 -21.12
CA THR A 262 -7.28 -16.78 -21.40
C THR A 262 -7.19 -17.53 -20.09
N VAL A 263 -7.84 -18.69 -20.06
CA VAL A 263 -7.87 -19.59 -18.91
C VAL A 263 -7.30 -20.93 -19.34
N GLY A 264 -6.20 -21.34 -18.71
CA GLY A 264 -5.48 -22.52 -19.17
C GLY A 264 -6.13 -23.87 -18.83
N ARG A 265 -7.07 -23.92 -17.87
CA ARG A 265 -7.87 -25.13 -17.57
C ARG A 265 -9.38 -24.87 -17.62
N ASP A 266 -10.09 -25.02 -16.51
CA ASP A 266 -11.55 -24.84 -16.46
C ASP A 266 -11.88 -23.39 -16.04
N LEU A 267 -12.96 -22.85 -16.61
CA LEU A 267 -13.50 -21.53 -16.28
C LEU A 267 -14.91 -21.68 -15.70
N THR A 268 -15.13 -21.22 -14.46
CA THR A 268 -16.46 -21.16 -13.83
C THR A 268 -16.90 -19.71 -13.63
N VAL A 269 -18.05 -19.31 -14.16
CA VAL A 269 -18.58 -17.95 -14.04
C VAL A 269 -20.01 -17.98 -13.53
N SER A 270 -20.28 -17.19 -12.50
CA SER A 270 -21.63 -16.88 -12.01
C SER A 270 -21.84 -15.37 -12.08
N SER A 271 -22.83 -14.95 -12.86
CA SER A 271 -23.23 -13.55 -13.07
C SER A 271 -24.61 -13.34 -12.46
N GLY A 272 -24.85 -12.19 -11.81
CA GLY A 272 -26.16 -11.80 -11.30
C GLY A 272 -27.02 -11.04 -12.33
N GLY A 273 -26.52 -10.90 -13.55
CA GLY A 273 -27.24 -10.35 -14.70
C GLY A 273 -26.68 -10.91 -16.01
N THR A 274 -26.89 -10.19 -17.12
CA THR A 274 -26.43 -10.62 -18.45
C THR A 274 -24.95 -11.04 -18.44
N LEU A 275 -24.68 -12.26 -18.91
CA LEU A 275 -23.32 -12.78 -19.07
C LEU A 275 -22.93 -12.76 -20.55
N GLY A 276 -21.92 -11.96 -20.87
CA GLY A 276 -21.34 -11.86 -22.21
C GLY A 276 -19.86 -12.28 -22.21
N PHE A 277 -19.41 -12.82 -23.33
CA PHE A 277 -18.00 -13.15 -23.56
C PHE A 277 -17.47 -12.36 -24.75
N GLY A 278 -16.36 -11.65 -24.52
CA GLY A 278 -15.48 -11.17 -25.58
C GLY A 278 -14.52 -12.27 -26.03
N ALA A 279 -13.34 -11.90 -26.52
CA ALA A 279 -12.29 -12.86 -26.85
C ALA A 279 -11.88 -13.66 -25.60
N THR A 280 -12.34 -14.92 -25.54
CA THR A 280 -12.15 -15.82 -24.39
C THR A 280 -11.65 -17.17 -24.88
N THR A 281 -10.54 -17.64 -24.31
CA THR A 281 -10.03 -18.99 -24.54
C THR A 281 -10.05 -19.76 -23.23
N VAL A 282 -10.63 -20.96 -23.24
CA VAL A 282 -10.68 -21.87 -22.09
C VAL A 282 -10.02 -23.17 -22.53
N GLY A 283 -9.02 -23.63 -21.80
CA GLY A 283 -8.27 -24.84 -22.16
C GLY A 283 -9.09 -26.12 -22.08
N ARG A 284 -10.14 -26.12 -21.25
CA ARG A 284 -11.05 -27.26 -21.06
C ARG A 284 -12.51 -26.82 -20.92
N THR A 285 -13.09 -26.88 -19.72
CA THR A 285 -14.54 -26.73 -19.52
C THR A 285 -14.90 -25.31 -19.14
N LEU A 286 -15.90 -24.74 -19.82
CA LEU A 286 -16.57 -23.51 -19.41
C LEU A 286 -17.90 -23.87 -18.74
N THR A 287 -18.07 -23.46 -17.48
CA THR A 287 -19.34 -23.51 -16.75
C THR A 287 -19.80 -22.08 -16.48
N ALA A 288 -21.00 -21.74 -16.93
CA ALA A 288 -21.54 -20.38 -16.89
C ALA A 288 -22.97 -20.40 -16.33
N THR A 289 -23.24 -19.53 -15.36
CA THR A 289 -24.57 -19.27 -14.79
C THR A 289 -24.84 -17.77 -14.84
N ALA A 290 -26.04 -17.37 -15.24
CA ALA A 290 -26.48 -15.97 -15.35
C ALA A 290 -27.91 -15.82 -14.81
#